data_AF-A0A0F9SLM7-F1
#
_entry.id   AF-A0A0F9SLM7-F1
#
_cell.length_a   1.000
_cell.length_b   1.000
_cell.length_c   1.000
_cell.angle_alpha   90.00
_cell.angle_beta   90.00
_cell.angle_gamma   90.00
#
_symmetry.space_group_name_H-M   'P 1'
#
loop_
_entity.id
_entity.type
_entity.pdbx_description
1 polymer ?
#
loop_
_entity_poly.entity_id
_entity_poly.type
_entity_poly.pdbx_seq_one_letter_code
_entity_poly.pdbx_strand_id
1 'polypeptide(L)'
;VTTTRIDIMHKIEQNIADQLIDTAAMQIACAQRSLNTNKQVLNNMAEQHIAPTFGQLAIKQPEPEVSQNIAADKLNSNKSMYDLIIEQSQHIKQINQALLDAKKVISEQKVIHQAKYILIEQLKLTEEQAHKQLQKQAMDTHKTLFSVAQKIIQMSD
;
A
#
# COMPACT_ATOMS: atom_id res chain seq x y z
N VAL A 1 -0.65 26.98 -17.29
CA VAL A 1 -1.41 25.73 -17.55
C VAL A 1 -0.99 24.59 -16.64
N THR A 2 0.31 24.29 -16.51
CA THR A 2 0.82 23.24 -15.61
C THR A 2 0.56 23.57 -14.13
N THR A 3 0.90 24.78 -13.67
CA THR A 3 0.64 25.24 -12.29
C THR A 3 -0.85 25.25 -11.96
N THR A 4 -1.68 25.84 -12.82
CA THR A 4 -3.13 25.88 -12.64
C THR A 4 -3.77 24.50 -12.55
N ARG A 5 -3.24 23.50 -13.29
CA ARG A 5 -3.75 22.12 -13.23
C ARG A 5 -3.35 21.44 -11.92
N ILE A 6 -2.14 21.71 -11.42
CA ILE A 6 -1.66 21.21 -10.12
C ILE A 6 -2.48 21.82 -8.99
N ASP A 7 -2.76 23.12 -9.04
CA ASP A 7 -3.59 23.80 -8.02
C ASP A 7 -5.01 23.23 -7.95
N ILE A 8 -5.61 22.92 -9.11
CA ILE A 8 -6.93 22.26 -9.17
C ILE A 8 -6.85 20.85 -8.57
N MET A 9 -5.82 20.08 -8.91
CA MET A 9 -5.63 18.74 -8.35
C MET A 9 -5.46 18.78 -6.83
N HIS A 10 -4.66 19.73 -6.33
CA HIS A 10 -4.45 19.90 -4.90
C HIS A 10 -5.73 20.29 -4.16
N LYS A 11 -6.58 21.13 -4.78
CA LYS A 11 -7.90 21.45 -4.23
C LYS A 11 -8.83 20.23 -4.16
N ILE A 12 -8.77 19.33 -5.14
CA ILE A 12 -9.52 18.07 -5.12
C ILE A 12 -9.00 17.15 -4.02
N GLU A 13 -7.68 17.03 -3.87
CA GLU A 13 -7.04 16.26 -2.80
C GLU A 13 -7.48 16.76 -1.42
N GLN A 14 -7.44 18.07 -1.17
CA GLN A 14 -7.91 18.67 0.08
C GLN A 14 -9.37 18.30 0.37
N ASN A 15 -10.26 18.39 -0.62
CA ASN A 15 -11.66 18.05 -0.44
C ASN A 15 -11.86 16.56 -0.06
N ILE A 16 -11.14 15.65 -0.73
CA ILE A 16 -11.22 14.22 -0.43
C ILE A 16 -10.65 13.92 0.96
N ALA A 17 -9.56 14.58 1.35
CA ALA A 17 -8.98 14.43 2.67
C ALA A 17 -9.95 14.89 3.77
N ASP A 18 -10.61 16.04 3.58
CA ASP A 18 -11.62 16.56 4.50
C ASP A 18 -12.79 15.57 4.64
N GLN A 19 -13.33 15.06 3.53
CA GLN A 19 -14.40 14.05 3.55
C GLN A 19 -13.99 12.76 4.27
N LEU A 20 -12.74 12.32 4.09
CA LEU A 20 -12.22 11.12 4.73
C LEU A 20 -12.06 11.32 6.25
N ILE A 21 -11.62 12.51 6.68
CA ILE A 21 -11.54 12.87 8.10
C ILE A 21 -12.95 12.92 8.72
N ASP A 22 -13.90 13.57 8.06
CA ASP A 22 -15.28 13.69 8.54
C ASP A 22 -15.96 12.31 8.68
N THR A 23 -15.81 11.45 7.67
CA THR A 23 -16.38 10.10 7.71
C THR A 23 -15.70 9.22 8.75
N ALA A 24 -14.39 9.32 8.93
CA ALA A 24 -13.67 8.60 9.98
C ALA A 24 -14.12 9.05 11.38
N ALA A 25 -14.23 10.36 11.61
CA ALA A 25 -14.72 10.91 12.87
C ALA A 25 -16.15 10.44 13.17
N MET A 26 -17.04 10.46 12.17
CA MET A 26 -18.41 9.99 12.31
C MET A 26 -18.47 8.47 12.61
N GLN A 27 -17.65 7.65 11.94
CA GLN A 27 -17.57 6.22 12.21
C GLN A 27 -17.06 5.92 13.62
N ILE A 28 -16.03 6.63 14.10
CA ILE A 28 -15.53 6.49 15.47
C ILE A 28 -16.62 6.86 16.48
N ALA A 29 -17.34 7.96 16.26
CA ALA A 29 -18.42 8.38 17.15
C ALA A 29 -19.57 7.35 17.18
N CYS A 30 -19.98 6.82 16.03
CA CYS A 30 -20.99 5.77 15.94
C CYS A 30 -20.53 4.47 16.65
N ALA A 31 -19.28 4.05 16.46
CA ALA A 31 -18.72 2.88 17.12
C ALA A 31 -18.63 3.05 18.64
N GLN A 32 -18.21 4.24 19.12
CA GLN A 32 -18.18 4.57 20.55
C GLN A 32 -19.58 4.58 21.16
N ARG A 33 -20.57 5.15 20.46
CA ARG A 33 -21.98 5.13 20.90
C ARG A 33 -22.50 3.70 20.99
N SER A 34 -22.24 2.86 19.97
CA SER A 34 -22.60 1.44 19.98
C SER A 34 -21.96 0.71 21.16
N LEU A 35 -20.67 0.94 21.44
CA LEU A 35 -20.00 0.38 22.61
C LEU A 35 -20.65 0.84 23.92
N ASN A 36 -20.99 2.12 24.05
CA ASN A 36 -21.61 2.63 25.27
C ASN A 36 -23.02 2.06 25.47
N THR A 37 -23.82 1.97 24.41
CA THR A 37 -25.13 1.32 24.45
C THR A 37 -25.01 -0.14 24.90
N ASN A 38 -24.08 -0.90 24.33
CA ASN A 38 -23.83 -2.29 24.74
C ASN A 38 -23.38 -2.38 26.21
N LYS A 39 -22.49 -1.47 26.66
CA LYS A 39 -22.09 -1.40 28.08
C LYS A 39 -23.29 -1.13 28.99
N GLN A 40 -24.20 -0.23 28.63
CA GLN A 40 -25.41 0.03 29.40
C GLN A 40 -26.36 -1.17 29.43
N VAL A 41 -26.54 -1.86 28.30
CA VAL A 41 -27.33 -3.10 28.25
C VAL A 41 -26.73 -4.17 29.16
N LEU A 42 -25.41 -4.37 29.12
CA LEU A 42 -24.72 -5.30 30.02
C LEU A 42 -24.85 -4.89 31.48
N ASN A 43 -24.76 -3.60 31.80
CA ASN A 43 -24.92 -3.10 33.16
C ASN A 43 -26.36 -3.31 33.67
N ASN A 44 -27.37 -3.02 32.83
CA ASN A 44 -28.77 -3.29 33.17
C ASN A 44 -29.05 -4.79 33.34
N MET A 45 -28.43 -5.65 32.52
CA MET A 45 -28.51 -7.11 32.68
C MET A 45 -27.82 -7.59 33.96
N ALA A 46 -26.67 -7.01 34.31
CA ALA A 46 -25.95 -7.31 35.54
C ALA A 46 -26.75 -6.88 36.78
N GLU A 47 -27.39 -5.70 36.75
CA GLU A 47 -28.26 -5.20 37.82
C GLU A 47 -29.52 -6.06 38.01
N GLN A 48 -30.08 -6.60 36.92
CA GLN A 48 -31.19 -7.57 36.98
C GLN A 48 -30.79 -8.92 37.59
N HIS A 49 -29.49 -9.24 37.63
CA HIS A 49 -28.96 -10.51 38.14
C HIS A 49 -28.40 -10.44 39.57
N ILE A 50 -28.62 -9.34 40.31
CA ILE A 50 -28.27 -9.26 41.73
C ILE A 50 -29.39 -9.87 42.59
N ALA A 51 -29.57 -11.18 42.45
CA ALA A 51 -30.00 -12.02 43.56
C ALA A 51 -28.72 -12.72 44.08
N PRO A 52 -28.34 -12.57 45.36
CA PRO A 52 -27.07 -13.06 45.84
C PRO A 52 -27.13 -14.57 45.98
N THR A 53 -26.50 -15.30 45.07
CA THR A 53 -26.14 -16.71 45.29
C THR A 53 -24.63 -16.81 45.29
N PHE A 54 -24.09 -16.66 46.50
CA PHE A 54 -23.01 -17.47 47.08
C PHE A 54 -22.08 -18.19 46.09
N GLY A 55 -20.85 -17.72 45.95
CA GLY A 55 -19.82 -18.40 45.16
C GLY A 55 -18.50 -17.65 45.11
N GLN A 56 -17.70 -17.84 46.16
CA GLN A 56 -16.31 -17.39 46.29
C GLN A 56 -15.47 -17.71 45.05
N LEU A 57 -14.60 -16.79 44.63
CA LEU A 57 -13.29 -17.09 44.03
C LEU A 57 -12.39 -15.85 44.19
N ALA A 58 -11.85 -15.71 45.40
CA ALA A 58 -10.72 -14.82 45.66
C ALA A 58 -9.45 -15.48 45.10
N ILE A 59 -9.05 -15.09 43.89
CA ILE A 59 -7.73 -15.44 43.36
C ILE A 59 -6.75 -14.38 43.88
N LYS A 60 -6.02 -14.75 44.93
CA LYS A 60 -4.91 -14.01 45.52
C LYS A 60 -3.71 -14.09 44.58
N GLN A 61 -3.31 -12.95 44.00
CA GLN A 61 -1.97 -12.75 43.45
C GLN A 61 -0.91 -12.92 44.54
N PRO A 62 0.26 -13.47 44.18
CA PRO A 62 1.49 -12.77 44.54
C PRO A 62 2.43 -12.56 43.35
N GLU A 63 3.14 -11.45 43.47
CA GLU A 63 4.13 -10.82 42.61
C GLU A 63 5.40 -11.66 42.30
N PRO A 64 6.25 -11.21 41.36
CA PRO A 64 7.21 -12.05 40.65
C PRO A 64 8.56 -12.14 41.38
N GLU A 65 9.06 -13.36 41.57
CA GLU A 65 10.46 -13.57 41.92
C GLU A 65 11.32 -13.48 40.66
N VAL A 66 12.25 -12.52 40.68
CA VAL A 66 13.24 -12.24 39.65
C VAL A 66 14.28 -13.36 39.63
N SER A 67 13.94 -14.49 38.97
CA SER A 67 14.93 -15.51 38.64
C SER A 67 15.68 -15.06 37.38
N GLN A 68 17.00 -14.90 37.52
CA GLN A 68 17.89 -14.43 36.46
C GLN A 68 17.69 -15.24 35.16
N ASN A 69 17.16 -14.56 34.16
CA ASN A 69 16.63 -15.06 32.91
C ASN A 69 17.72 -15.51 31.92
N ILE A 70 18.61 -16.44 32.31
CA ILE A 70 19.62 -17.00 31.38
C ILE A 70 18.95 -17.73 30.20
N ALA A 71 17.79 -18.34 30.43
CA ALA A 71 16.97 -18.93 29.39
C ALA A 71 16.34 -17.86 28.47
N ALA A 72 15.87 -16.73 29.01
CA ALA A 72 15.34 -15.66 28.18
C ALA A 72 16.44 -14.96 27.37
N ASP A 73 17.66 -14.82 27.89
CA ASP A 73 18.78 -14.24 27.14
C ASP A 73 19.23 -15.10 25.95
N LYS A 74 19.25 -16.43 26.12
CA LYS A 74 19.45 -17.36 24.99
C LYS A 74 18.31 -17.26 23.98
N LEU A 75 17.06 -17.20 24.42
CA LEU A 75 15.90 -17.06 23.53
C LEU A 75 15.89 -15.71 22.80
N ASN A 76 16.30 -14.63 23.47
CA ASN A 76 16.46 -13.28 22.89
C ASN A 76 17.59 -13.26 21.85
N SER A 77 18.70 -13.95 22.10
CA SER A 77 19.80 -14.08 21.14
C SER A 77 19.37 -14.86 19.89
N ASN A 78 18.61 -15.96 20.07
CA ASN A 78 18.04 -16.69 18.94
C ASN A 78 17.02 -15.83 18.17
N LYS A 79 16.17 -15.08 18.87
CA LYS A 79 15.24 -14.12 18.26
C LYS A 79 15.97 -13.08 17.42
N SER A 80 17.07 -12.51 17.92
CA SER A 80 17.91 -11.57 17.17
C SER A 80 18.55 -12.20 15.92
N MET A 81 18.96 -13.47 15.98
CA MET A 81 19.45 -14.19 14.80
C MET A 81 18.36 -14.47 13.77
N TYR A 82 17.17 -14.88 14.21
CA TYR A 82 16.03 -15.04 13.32
C TYR A 82 15.59 -13.72 12.69
N ASP A 83 15.61 -12.63 13.46
CA ASP A 83 15.27 -11.29 12.97
C ASP A 83 16.25 -10.85 11.88
N LEU A 84 17.55 -11.05 12.08
CA LEU A 84 18.56 -10.77 11.05
C LEU A 84 18.39 -11.65 9.80
N ILE A 85 18.06 -12.93 9.94
CA ILE A 85 17.76 -13.80 8.78
C ILE A 85 16.50 -13.32 8.04
N ILE A 86 15.47 -12.91 8.77
CA ILE A 86 14.23 -12.37 8.20
C ILE A 86 14.54 -11.06 7.44
N GLU A 87 15.31 -10.16 8.05
CA GLU A 87 15.77 -8.91 7.42
C GLU A 87 16.56 -9.19 6.15
N GLN A 88 17.54 -10.09 6.18
CA GLN A 88 18.34 -10.46 5.02
C GLN A 88 17.49 -11.11 3.92
N SER A 89 16.52 -11.96 4.29
CA SER A 89 15.58 -12.54 3.32
C SER A 89 14.72 -11.47 2.65
N GLN A 90 14.23 -10.49 3.43
CA GLN A 90 13.47 -9.35 2.91
C GLN A 90 14.34 -8.49 1.99
N HIS A 91 15.58 -8.21 2.37
CA HIS A 91 16.54 -7.45 1.56
C HIS A 91 16.83 -8.14 0.22
N ILE A 92 17.08 -9.46 0.23
CA ILE A 92 17.25 -10.25 -1.00
C ILE A 92 16.00 -10.18 -1.88
N LYS A 93 14.79 -10.25 -1.30
CA LYS A 93 13.54 -10.11 -2.06
C LYS A 93 13.43 -8.73 -2.72
N GLN A 94 13.76 -7.67 -2.00
CA GLN A 94 13.76 -6.30 -2.53
C GLN A 94 14.75 -6.13 -3.68
N ILE A 95 15.97 -6.66 -3.54
CA ILE A 95 16.97 -6.65 -4.62
C ILE A 95 16.45 -7.39 -5.84
N ASN A 96 15.87 -8.58 -5.67
CA ASN A 96 15.30 -9.33 -6.77
C ASN A 96 14.16 -8.57 -7.47
N GLN A 97 13.28 -7.91 -6.70
CA GLN A 97 12.23 -7.05 -7.26
C GLN A 97 12.82 -5.88 -8.04
N ALA A 98 13.80 -5.17 -7.48
CA ALA A 98 14.48 -4.07 -8.17
C ALA A 98 15.16 -4.53 -9.47
N LEU A 99 15.75 -5.73 -9.49
CA LEU A 99 16.32 -6.32 -10.71
C LEU A 99 15.25 -6.65 -11.75
N LEU A 100 14.11 -7.20 -11.34
CA LEU A 100 12.99 -7.48 -12.24
C LEU A 100 12.41 -6.19 -12.83
N ASP A 101 12.24 -5.15 -12.01
CA ASP A 101 11.74 -3.85 -12.44
C ASP A 101 12.72 -3.18 -13.40
N ALA A 102 14.03 -3.20 -13.10
CA ALA A 102 15.05 -2.68 -14.01
C ALA A 102 15.06 -3.42 -15.36
N LYS A 103 14.95 -4.76 -15.34
CA LYS A 103 14.82 -5.55 -16.57
C LYS A 103 13.57 -5.20 -17.36
N LYS A 104 12.45 -4.95 -16.68
CA LYS A 104 11.19 -4.52 -17.30
C LYS A 104 11.32 -3.15 -17.96
N VAL A 105 11.95 -2.18 -17.30
CA VAL A 105 12.19 -0.85 -17.89
C VAL A 105 13.04 -0.96 -19.17
N ILE A 106 14.09 -1.79 -19.15
CA ILE A 106 14.94 -2.00 -20.33
C ILE A 106 14.15 -2.64 -21.48
N SER A 107 13.33 -3.66 -21.20
CA SER A 107 12.52 -4.30 -22.24
C SER A 107 11.46 -3.35 -22.80
N GLU A 108 10.84 -2.54 -21.95
CA GLU A 108 9.89 -1.50 -22.36
C GLU A 108 10.54 -0.46 -23.28
N GLN A 109 11.73 0.03 -22.93
CA GLN A 109 12.48 0.97 -23.75
C GLN A 109 12.87 0.36 -25.10
N LYS A 110 13.27 -0.91 -25.14
CA LYS A 110 13.57 -1.59 -26.41
C LYS A 110 12.37 -1.59 -27.35
N VAL A 111 11.18 -1.91 -26.85
CA VAL A 111 9.92 -1.89 -27.63
C VAL A 111 9.60 -0.49 -28.12
N ILE A 112 9.76 0.53 -27.27
CA ILE A 112 9.56 1.93 -27.67
C ILE A 112 10.54 2.34 -28.78
N HIS A 113 11.82 1.98 -28.65
CA HIS A 113 12.83 2.27 -29.67
C HIS A 113 12.55 1.55 -30.99
N GLN A 114 12.09 0.30 -30.94
CA GLN A 114 11.69 -0.45 -32.14
C GLN A 114 10.50 0.21 -32.84
N ALA A 115 9.48 0.62 -32.09
CA ALA A 115 8.34 1.36 -32.66
C ALA A 115 8.78 2.70 -33.27
N LYS A 116 9.70 3.44 -32.62
CA LYS A 116 10.28 4.67 -33.20
C LYS A 116 10.97 4.38 -34.53
N TYR A 117 11.76 3.30 -34.61
CA TYR A 117 12.45 2.93 -35.84
C TYR A 117 11.47 2.65 -36.99
N ILE A 118 10.41 1.87 -36.72
CA ILE A 118 9.35 1.61 -37.70
C ILE A 118 8.69 2.91 -38.17
N LEU A 119 8.37 3.83 -37.26
CA LEU A 119 7.80 5.14 -37.62
C LEU A 119 8.77 5.97 -38.48
N ILE A 120 10.06 5.92 -38.19
CA ILE A 120 11.10 6.60 -38.98
C ILE A 120 11.15 6.00 -40.40
N GLU A 121 11.14 4.68 -40.53
CA GLU A 121 11.20 4.00 -41.84
C GLU A 121 9.95 4.26 -42.69
N GLN A 122 8.76 4.12 -42.10
CA GLN A 122 7.50 4.23 -42.84
C GLN A 122 7.11 5.68 -43.17
N LEU A 123 7.35 6.62 -42.25
CA LEU A 123 6.90 8.01 -42.38
C LEU A 123 8.05 8.99 -42.70
N LYS A 124 9.30 8.51 -42.80
CA LYS A 124 10.51 9.33 -43.05
C LYS A 124 10.65 10.50 -42.07
N LEU A 125 10.31 10.26 -40.81
CA LEU A 125 10.35 11.27 -39.74
C LEU A 125 11.72 11.30 -39.06
N THR A 126 12.05 12.41 -38.41
CA THR A 126 13.19 12.45 -37.48
C THR A 126 12.83 11.73 -36.18
N GLU A 127 13.83 11.30 -35.40
CA GLU A 127 13.58 10.62 -34.12
C GLU A 127 12.70 11.46 -33.17
N GLU A 128 12.93 12.77 -33.12
CA GLU A 128 12.14 13.68 -32.28
C GLU A 128 10.67 13.73 -32.71
N GLN A 129 10.41 13.74 -34.03
CA GLN A 129 9.06 13.74 -34.58
C GLN A 129 8.36 12.41 -34.32
N ALA A 130 9.05 11.27 -34.51
CA ALA A 130 8.52 9.94 -34.21
C ALA A 130 8.16 9.81 -32.73
N HIS A 131 9.01 10.32 -31.82
CA HIS A 131 8.73 10.33 -30.39
C HIS A 131 7.52 11.21 -30.03
N LYS A 132 7.43 12.43 -30.58
CA LYS A 132 6.27 13.31 -30.37
C LYS A 132 4.98 12.69 -30.88
N GLN A 133 5.01 12.02 -32.04
CA GLN A 133 3.85 11.35 -32.60
C GLN A 133 3.42 10.15 -31.74
N LEU A 134 4.36 9.32 -31.30
CA LEU A 134 4.11 8.21 -30.39
C LEU A 134 3.48 8.71 -29.07
N GLN A 135 4.00 9.80 -28.53
CA GLN A 135 3.48 10.44 -27.32
C GLN A 135 2.07 11.01 -27.54
N LYS A 136 1.83 11.68 -28.66
CA LYS A 136 0.51 12.21 -29.01
C LYS A 136 -0.52 11.09 -29.14
N GLN A 137 -0.17 10.00 -29.82
CA GLN A 137 -1.05 8.83 -29.95
C GLN A 137 -1.33 8.15 -28.60
N ALA A 138 -0.35 8.12 -27.69
CA ALA A 138 -0.55 7.64 -26.32
C ALA A 138 -1.51 8.51 -25.51
N MET A 139 -1.41 9.84 -25.65
CA MET A 139 -2.35 10.78 -25.04
C MET A 139 -3.76 10.64 -25.63
N ASP A 140 -3.88 10.60 -26.95
CA ASP A 140 -5.18 10.49 -27.63
C ASP A 140 -5.90 9.17 -27.26
N THR A 141 -5.14 8.07 -27.13
CA THR A 141 -5.69 6.75 -26.76
C THR A 141 -5.77 6.48 -25.27
N HIS A 142 -5.36 7.43 -24.41
CA HIS A 142 -5.26 7.28 -22.95
C HIS A 142 -4.51 6.00 -22.52
N LYS A 143 -3.43 5.67 -23.23
CA LYS A 143 -2.62 4.47 -23.01
C LYS A 143 -1.18 4.82 -22.71
N THR A 144 -0.48 3.87 -22.09
CA THR A 144 0.97 4.00 -21.87
C THR A 144 1.71 4.01 -23.20
N LEU A 145 2.85 4.71 -23.24
CA LEU A 145 3.71 4.79 -24.42
C LEU A 145 4.12 3.39 -24.92
N PHE A 146 4.40 2.48 -23.98
CA PHE A 146 4.71 1.08 -24.26
C PHE A 146 3.57 0.33 -24.96
N SER A 147 2.32 0.50 -24.51
CA SER A 147 1.16 -0.18 -25.12
C SER A 147 0.93 0.27 -26.57
N VAL A 148 1.14 1.55 -26.85
CA VAL A 148 1.05 2.10 -28.22
C VAL A 148 2.20 1.61 -29.09
N ALA A 149 3.43 1.59 -28.55
CA ALA A 149 4.59 1.06 -29.25
C ALA A 149 4.40 -0.42 -29.65
N GLN A 150 3.88 -1.23 -28.72
CA GLN A 150 3.59 -2.64 -29.00
C GLN A 150 2.53 -2.80 -30.09
N LYS A 151 1.49 -1.95 -30.11
CA LYS A 151 0.50 -1.95 -31.18
C LYS A 151 1.10 -1.62 -32.54
N ILE A 152 1.94 -0.59 -32.61
CA ILE A 152 2.60 -0.19 -33.86
C ILE A 152 3.45 -1.34 -34.41
N ILE A 153 4.21 -2.02 -33.56
CA ILE A 153 4.99 -3.20 -33.97
C ILE A 153 4.08 -4.30 -34.50
N GLN A 154 2.98 -4.61 -33.82
CA GLN A 154 1.99 -5.62 -34.27
C GLN A 154 1.28 -5.29 -35.58
N MET A 155 1.29 -4.02 -36.00
CA MET A 155 0.65 -3.57 -37.25
C MET A 155 1.64 -3.50 -38.41
N SER A 156 2.94 -3.60 -38.13
CA SER A 156 4.03 -3.59 -39.10
C SER A 156 4.68 -4.96 -39.32
N ASP A 157 4.48 -5.91 -38.40
CA ASP A 157 4.63 -7.36 -38.64
C ASP A 157 3.43 -7.89 -39.46
#